data_AF-B4GEI5-F1
#
_entry.id   AF-B4GEI5-F1
#
_cell.length_a   1.000
_cell.length_b   1.000
_cell.length_c   1.000
_cell.angle_alpha   90.00
_cell.angle_beta   90.00
_cell.angle_gamma   90.00
#
_symmetry.space_group_name_H-M   'P 1'
#
loop_
_entity.id
_entity.type
_entity.pdbx_description
1 polymer ?
#
loop_
_entity_poly.entity_id
_entity_poly.type
_entity_poly.pdbx_seq_one_letter_code
_entity_poly.pdbx_strand_id
1 'polypeptide(L)'
;MNILWQPICIYVPALTLNQVSGISVSKIVPMTSMVCILYTSVGGIKGVVWTDVIQGIVMIGSMAFVIVKGTLDLGGLNVVLDRNRQFDRLVGPDMTLDPTVRMGVLALFIGGAFFKLQANGINQSIVQRYLTLPNFRAVKQAILLSLTGFMIVLLMCVYIGMLAFAEFYHCDPITTGLARAKDQVIPLYVMKSVGTFPGLVGLFVAGVFSAALSSLSTALNSLSGVILTDFIEPFREKPLTERQTAFVLRGVVVVFGLLSMASVPIVEKLGLVMQLSSTVAAITCGPLLGAFSVGMLLPFVKTESLLTGISCASTFTAYIVVRAQIAIFTGQMTSPTKPVSVEDCDYLFDLPDNWNATTMAYVYCPKWAKPSRKIS
;
A
#
# COMPACT_ATOMS: atom_id res chain seq x y z
N MET A 1 -12.62 -8.31 5.63
CA MET A 1 -11.18 -8.06 5.80
C MET A 1 -10.42 -8.75 4.68
N ASN A 2 -9.55 -8.04 3.94
CA ASN A 2 -9.00 -8.55 2.68
C ASN A 2 -7.70 -9.34 2.88
N ILE A 3 -7.80 -10.67 2.82
CA ILE A 3 -6.66 -11.60 2.87
C ILE A 3 -5.66 -11.32 1.72
N LEU A 4 -6.13 -10.77 0.59
CA LEU A 4 -5.27 -10.37 -0.53
C LEU A 4 -4.41 -9.13 -0.26
N TRP A 5 -4.80 -8.25 0.67
CA TRP A 5 -4.05 -7.03 0.98
C TRP A 5 -2.84 -7.30 1.90
N GLN A 6 -2.99 -8.24 2.84
CA GLN A 6 -1.97 -8.57 3.83
C GLN A 6 -0.60 -9.00 3.23
N PRO A 7 -0.53 -9.94 2.28
CA PRO A 7 0.74 -10.31 1.64
C PRO A 7 1.37 -9.15 0.84
N ILE A 8 0.58 -8.20 0.35
CA ILE A 8 1.09 -7.01 -0.37
C ILE A 8 1.84 -6.11 0.59
N CYS A 9 1.27 -5.87 1.78
CA CYS A 9 1.95 -5.14 2.84
C CYS A 9 3.29 -5.78 3.22
N ILE A 10 3.45 -7.10 3.09
CA ILE A 10 4.72 -7.78 3.38
C ILE A 10 5.69 -7.70 2.19
N TYR A 11 5.17 -7.82 0.97
CA TYR A 11 5.97 -7.88 -0.25
C TYR A 11 6.65 -6.55 -0.61
N VAL A 12 5.91 -5.43 -0.57
CA VAL A 12 6.42 -4.10 -0.94
C VAL A 12 7.66 -3.65 -0.13
N PRO A 13 7.66 -3.72 1.23
CA PRO A 13 8.87 -3.39 2.00
C PRO A 13 9.99 -4.41 1.77
N ALA A 14 9.66 -5.67 1.49
CA ALA A 14 10.66 -6.69 1.16
C ALA A 14 11.37 -6.40 -0.16
N LEU A 15 10.66 -5.90 -1.18
CA LEU A 15 11.27 -5.38 -2.41
C LEU A 15 12.21 -4.21 -2.13
N THR A 16 11.80 -3.29 -1.26
CA THR A 16 12.61 -2.13 -0.88
C THR A 16 13.94 -2.56 -0.25
N LEU A 17 13.89 -3.48 0.73
CA LEU A 17 15.11 -4.01 1.35
C LEU A 17 15.93 -4.89 0.41
N ASN A 18 15.29 -5.64 -0.50
CA ASN A 18 16.00 -6.37 -1.54
C ASN A 18 16.80 -5.42 -2.44
N GLN A 19 16.20 -4.30 -2.87
CA GLN A 19 16.87 -3.30 -3.70
C GLN A 19 18.08 -2.67 -3.00
N VAL A 20 17.96 -2.43 -1.70
CA VAL A 20 19.00 -1.76 -0.90
C VAL A 20 20.15 -2.71 -0.49
N SER A 21 19.80 -3.90 -0.02
CA SER A 21 20.75 -4.84 0.61
C SER A 21 21.16 -6.01 -0.28
N GLY A 22 20.38 -6.31 -1.34
CA GLY A 22 20.55 -7.50 -2.16
C GLY A 22 20.09 -8.81 -1.49
N ILE A 23 19.57 -8.77 -0.26
CA ILE A 23 19.03 -9.96 0.42
C ILE A 23 17.77 -10.40 -0.34
N SER A 24 17.65 -11.70 -0.63
CA SER A 24 16.50 -12.23 -1.35
C SER A 24 15.18 -12.00 -0.59
N VAL A 25 14.13 -11.65 -1.34
CA VAL A 25 12.77 -11.44 -0.81
C VAL A 25 12.30 -12.65 0.02
N SER A 26 12.63 -13.87 -0.42
CA SER A 26 12.31 -15.12 0.30
C SER A 26 12.89 -15.22 1.71
N LYS A 27 13.96 -14.48 2.04
CA LYS A 27 14.53 -14.42 3.40
C LYS A 27 13.94 -13.27 4.22
N ILE A 28 13.68 -12.13 3.57
CA ILE A 28 13.14 -10.92 4.22
C ILE A 28 11.70 -11.13 4.69
N VAL A 29 10.88 -11.75 3.85
CA VAL A 29 9.46 -12.02 4.10
C VAL A 29 9.23 -12.78 5.42
N PRO A 30 9.84 -13.96 5.64
CA PRO A 30 9.60 -14.72 6.87
C PRO A 30 10.15 -14.01 8.11
N MET A 31 11.32 -13.36 8.01
CA MET A 31 11.91 -12.62 9.13
C MET A 31 10.97 -11.50 9.62
N THR A 32 10.48 -10.69 8.70
CA THR A 32 9.67 -9.50 9.02
C THR A 32 8.25 -9.86 9.43
N SER A 33 7.67 -10.88 8.80
CA SER A 33 6.36 -11.43 9.16
C SER A 33 6.39 -12.04 10.57
N MET A 34 7.44 -12.79 10.91
CA MET A 34 7.58 -13.39 12.24
C MET A 34 7.63 -12.32 13.33
N VAL A 35 8.42 -11.26 13.13
CA VAL A 35 8.47 -10.12 14.07
C VAL A 35 7.08 -9.52 14.25
N CYS A 36 6.34 -9.29 13.15
CA CYS A 36 4.97 -8.77 13.19
C CYS A 36 4.03 -9.64 14.02
N ILE A 37 4.02 -10.94 13.74
CA ILE A 37 3.15 -11.92 14.41
C ILE A 37 3.46 -11.96 15.90
N LEU A 38 4.74 -11.96 16.28
CA LEU A 38 5.17 -12.02 17.68
C LEU A 38 4.70 -10.79 18.46
N TYR A 39 4.99 -9.57 18.01
CA TYR A 39 4.57 -8.39 18.78
C TYR A 39 3.05 -8.19 18.77
N THR A 40 2.36 -8.58 17.69
CA THR A 40 0.90 -8.47 17.60
C THR A 40 0.21 -9.45 18.55
N SER A 41 0.68 -10.69 18.61
CA SER A 41 0.13 -11.73 19.49
C SER A 41 0.39 -11.42 20.98
N VAL A 42 1.56 -10.89 21.32
CA VAL A 42 1.90 -10.54 22.71
C VAL A 42 1.19 -9.26 23.14
N GLY A 43 1.19 -8.22 22.30
CA GLY A 43 0.76 -6.86 22.67
C GLY A 43 -0.74 -6.63 22.67
N GLY A 44 -1.50 -7.38 21.86
CA GLY A 44 -2.93 -7.12 21.63
C GLY A 44 -3.19 -5.68 21.13
N ILE A 45 -4.44 -5.21 21.23
CA ILE A 45 -4.80 -3.89 20.68
C ILE A 45 -3.99 -2.74 21.29
N LYS A 46 -3.72 -2.78 22.60
CA LYS A 46 -2.95 -1.72 23.27
C LYS A 46 -1.50 -1.70 22.80
N GLY A 47 -0.86 -2.86 22.69
CA GLY A 47 0.50 -2.97 22.17
C GLY A 47 0.58 -2.51 20.72
N VAL A 48 -0.36 -2.94 19.87
CA VAL A 48 -0.43 -2.55 18.45
C VAL A 48 -0.56 -1.03 18.30
N VAL A 49 -1.43 -0.38 19.08
CA VAL A 49 -1.58 1.09 19.00
C VAL A 49 -0.30 1.81 19.41
N TRP A 50 0.42 1.35 20.44
CA TRP A 50 1.69 1.97 20.83
C TRP A 50 2.80 1.76 19.80
N THR A 51 2.90 0.56 19.22
CA THR A 51 3.87 0.32 18.14
C THR A 51 3.59 1.17 16.92
N ASP A 52 2.32 1.37 16.58
CA ASP A 52 1.91 2.22 15.46
C ASP A 52 2.32 3.68 15.64
N VAL A 53 2.26 4.22 16.86
CA VAL A 53 2.69 5.61 17.13
C VAL A 53 4.18 5.76 16.82
N ILE A 54 5.01 4.84 17.31
CA ILE A 54 6.46 4.86 17.06
C ILE A 54 6.73 4.69 15.56
N GLN A 55 6.08 3.70 14.93
CA GLN A 55 6.19 3.42 13.50
C GLN A 55 5.76 4.62 12.63
N GLY A 56 4.71 5.34 13.04
CA GLY A 56 4.25 6.55 12.38
C GLY A 56 5.28 7.69 12.43
N ILE A 57 5.92 7.89 13.58
CA ILE A 57 6.99 8.89 13.74
C ILE A 57 8.18 8.54 12.84
N VAL A 58 8.62 7.27 12.84
CA VAL A 58 9.73 6.79 11.99
C VAL A 58 9.39 6.95 10.50
N MET A 59 8.17 6.58 10.10
CA MET A 59 7.69 6.72 8.73
C MET A 59 7.72 8.19 8.28
N ILE A 60 7.07 9.10 9.01
CA ILE A 60 7.02 10.52 8.65
C ILE A 60 8.42 11.14 8.65
N GLY A 61 9.24 10.83 9.66
CA GLY A 61 10.62 11.32 9.75
C GLY A 61 11.48 10.86 8.57
N SER A 62 11.36 9.59 8.17
CA SER A 62 12.10 9.04 7.02
C SER A 62 11.69 9.70 5.70
N MET A 63 10.40 9.95 5.50
CA MET A 63 9.89 10.63 4.31
C MET A 63 10.34 12.10 4.28
N ALA A 64 10.21 12.81 5.40
CA ALA A 64 10.65 14.21 5.50
C ALA A 64 12.14 14.35 5.20
N PHE A 65 12.97 13.41 5.67
CA PHE A 65 14.39 13.39 5.37
C PHE A 65 14.66 13.22 3.86
N VAL A 66 14.05 12.22 3.22
CA VAL A 66 14.20 11.99 1.77
C VAL A 66 13.74 13.21 0.97
N ILE A 67 12.65 13.85 1.39
CA ILE A 67 12.13 15.07 0.77
C ILE A 67 13.16 16.19 0.85
N VAL A 68 13.62 16.55 2.06
CA VAL A 68 14.56 17.67 2.24
C VAL A 68 15.84 17.43 1.46
N LYS A 69 16.42 16.24 1.59
CA LYS A 69 17.68 15.89 0.94
C LYS A 69 17.52 15.87 -0.59
N GLY A 70 16.48 15.21 -1.09
CA GLY A 70 16.20 15.13 -2.53
C GLY A 70 15.95 16.50 -3.16
N THR A 71 15.25 17.41 -2.47
CA THR A 71 15.05 18.78 -2.95
C THR A 71 16.37 19.55 -3.00
N LEU A 72 17.26 19.37 -2.02
CA LEU A 72 18.57 20.03 -2.01
C LEU A 72 19.49 19.54 -3.13
N ASP A 73 19.55 18.22 -3.36
CA ASP A 73 20.38 17.64 -4.45
C ASP A 73 20.00 18.18 -5.83
N LEU A 74 18.69 18.32 -6.07
CA LEU A 74 18.14 18.76 -7.35
C LEU A 74 18.28 20.27 -7.58
N GLY A 75 18.81 21.02 -6.62
CA GLY A 75 18.98 22.47 -6.72
C GLY A 75 17.76 23.29 -6.25
N GLY A 76 16.85 22.69 -5.49
CA GLY A 76 15.72 23.36 -4.83
C GLY A 76 14.35 23.04 -5.42
N LEU A 77 13.31 23.54 -4.73
CA LEU A 77 11.90 23.27 -5.07
C LEU A 77 11.53 23.72 -6.49
N ASN A 78 12.06 24.86 -6.94
CA ASN A 78 11.75 25.41 -8.26
C ASN A 78 12.16 24.45 -9.38
N VAL A 79 13.36 23.87 -9.29
CA VAL A 79 13.85 22.91 -10.29
C VAL A 79 12.96 21.67 -10.36
N VAL A 80 12.54 21.16 -9.20
CA VAL A 80 11.62 20.00 -9.13
C VAL A 80 10.30 20.32 -9.82
N LEU A 81 9.72 21.49 -9.53
CA LEU A 81 8.45 21.91 -10.13
C LEU A 81 8.59 22.17 -11.63
N ASP A 82 9.65 22.83 -12.06
CA ASP A 82 9.88 23.19 -13.46
C ASP A 82 10.07 21.93 -14.32
N ARG A 83 10.88 20.97 -13.88
CA ARG A 83 11.04 19.67 -14.55
C ARG A 83 9.71 18.91 -14.64
N ASN A 84 8.93 18.86 -13.57
CA ASN A 84 7.63 18.18 -13.61
C ASN A 84 6.61 18.91 -14.49
N ARG A 85 6.66 20.24 -14.59
CA ARG A 85 5.79 21.03 -15.47
C ARG A 85 6.15 20.86 -16.95
N GLN A 86 7.44 20.91 -17.28
CA GLN A 86 7.93 20.79 -18.67
C GLN A 86 7.51 19.47 -19.33
N PHE A 87 7.42 18.39 -18.55
CA PHE A 87 7.02 17.07 -19.04
C PHE A 87 5.56 16.72 -18.71
N ASP A 88 4.72 17.74 -18.45
CA ASP A 88 3.30 17.61 -18.14
C ASP A 88 3.02 16.59 -17.01
N ARG A 89 3.88 16.43 -16.00
CA ARG A 89 3.64 15.48 -14.90
C ARG A 89 2.66 16.00 -13.86
N LEU A 90 2.46 17.31 -13.79
CA LEU A 90 1.50 17.96 -12.89
C LEU A 90 0.14 18.16 -13.59
N VAL A 91 -0.67 17.10 -13.62
CA VAL A 91 -2.01 17.16 -14.23
C VAL A 91 -3.09 16.90 -13.18
N GLY A 92 -4.08 17.78 -13.17
CA GLY A 92 -5.26 17.64 -12.31
C GLY A 92 -6.18 16.50 -12.75
N PRO A 93 -7.22 16.21 -11.97
CA PRO A 93 -8.23 15.22 -12.36
C PRO A 93 -8.93 15.67 -13.65
N ASP A 94 -9.28 14.71 -14.51
CA ASP A 94 -10.08 14.97 -15.69
C ASP A 94 -11.50 15.38 -15.27
N MET A 95 -11.99 16.52 -15.77
CA MET A 95 -13.29 17.10 -15.40
C MET A 95 -14.48 16.40 -16.07
N THR A 96 -14.24 15.36 -16.87
CA THR A 96 -15.29 14.50 -17.41
C THR A 96 -16.08 13.77 -16.31
N LEU A 97 -17.37 13.53 -16.60
CA LEU A 97 -18.24 12.67 -15.80
C LEU A 97 -18.28 11.22 -16.31
N ASP A 98 -17.35 10.86 -17.19
CA ASP A 98 -17.27 9.51 -17.75
C ASP A 98 -16.71 8.53 -16.70
N PRO A 99 -17.48 7.52 -16.27
CA PRO A 99 -17.04 6.56 -15.26
C PRO A 99 -15.92 5.63 -15.75
N THR A 100 -15.61 5.62 -17.05
CA THR A 100 -14.52 4.81 -17.62
C THR A 100 -13.15 5.48 -17.44
N VAL A 101 -13.11 6.79 -17.16
CA VAL A 101 -11.87 7.54 -16.98
C VAL A 101 -11.27 7.28 -15.60
N ARG A 102 -10.12 6.59 -15.58
CA ARG A 102 -9.41 6.17 -14.36
C ARG A 102 -9.16 7.30 -13.35
N MET A 103 -8.80 8.49 -13.84
CA MET A 103 -8.49 9.66 -13.01
C MET A 103 -9.46 10.83 -13.28
N GLY A 104 -10.75 10.52 -13.46
CA GLY A 104 -11.81 11.52 -13.59
C GLY A 104 -12.36 12.01 -12.24
N VAL A 105 -13.13 13.10 -12.27
CA VAL A 105 -13.80 13.68 -11.08
C VAL A 105 -14.65 12.65 -10.34
N LEU A 106 -15.38 11.80 -11.06
CA LEU A 106 -16.23 10.76 -10.47
C LEU A 106 -15.40 9.71 -9.71
N ALA A 107 -14.30 9.25 -10.28
CA ALA A 107 -13.43 8.27 -9.65
C ALA A 107 -12.72 8.84 -8.41
N LEU A 108 -12.17 10.05 -8.51
CA LEU A 108 -11.38 10.66 -7.43
C LEU A 108 -12.25 11.19 -6.28
N PHE A 109 -13.27 11.99 -6.58
CA PHE A 109 -14.03 12.66 -5.53
C PHE A 109 -15.15 11.78 -5.00
N ILE A 110 -16.01 11.23 -5.88
CA ILE A 110 -17.12 10.37 -5.45
C ILE A 110 -16.58 9.02 -4.99
N GLY A 111 -15.81 8.34 -5.84
CA GLY A 111 -15.19 7.04 -5.52
C GLY A 111 -14.27 7.13 -4.29
N GLY A 112 -13.41 8.16 -4.24
CA GLY A 112 -12.55 8.41 -3.08
C GLY A 112 -13.30 8.70 -1.79
N ALA A 113 -14.39 9.47 -1.84
CA ALA A 113 -15.23 9.74 -0.66
C ALA A 113 -15.88 8.46 -0.12
N PHE A 114 -16.50 7.64 -0.97
CA PHE A 114 -17.10 6.37 -0.55
C PHE A 114 -16.03 5.38 -0.04
N PHE A 115 -14.86 5.33 -0.69
CA PHE A 115 -13.73 4.52 -0.23
C PHE A 115 -13.28 4.93 1.17
N LYS A 116 -13.16 6.23 1.44
CA LYS A 116 -12.77 6.74 2.76
C LYS A 116 -13.86 6.59 3.81
N LEU A 117 -15.13 6.73 3.44
CA LEU A 117 -16.26 6.49 4.32
C LEU A 117 -16.29 5.03 4.77
N GLN A 118 -16.15 4.09 3.85
CA GLN A 118 -16.08 2.66 4.16
C GLN A 118 -14.86 2.35 5.05
N ALA A 119 -13.70 2.88 4.70
CA ALA A 119 -12.45 2.58 5.41
C ALA A 119 -12.45 3.09 6.85
N ASN A 120 -13.08 4.24 7.12
CA ASN A 120 -13.09 4.84 8.46
C ASN A 120 -14.37 4.54 9.26
N GLY A 121 -15.50 4.31 8.61
CA GLY A 121 -16.80 4.19 9.28
C GLY A 121 -17.23 2.75 9.58
N ILE A 122 -16.78 1.78 8.77
CA ILE A 122 -17.30 0.41 8.82
C ILE A 122 -16.18 -0.63 8.97
N ASN A 123 -14.97 -0.31 8.51
CA ASN A 123 -13.86 -1.25 8.65
C ASN A 123 -13.54 -1.50 10.13
N GLN A 124 -13.61 -2.77 10.52
CA GLN A 124 -13.36 -3.20 11.90
C GLN A 124 -12.02 -2.71 12.45
N SER A 125 -11.00 -2.61 11.60
CA SER A 125 -9.66 -2.10 11.95
C SER A 125 -9.69 -0.74 12.64
N ILE A 126 -10.65 0.09 12.23
CA ILE A 126 -10.81 1.47 12.68
C ILE A 126 -11.92 1.56 13.73
N VAL A 127 -13.05 0.91 13.49
CA VAL A 127 -14.19 0.88 14.44
C VAL A 127 -13.74 0.36 15.80
N GLN A 128 -12.94 -0.70 15.84
CA GLN A 128 -12.42 -1.27 17.07
C GLN A 128 -11.59 -0.25 17.87
N ARG A 129 -10.82 0.62 17.19
CA ARG A 129 -10.03 1.68 17.86
C ARG A 129 -10.95 2.74 18.45
N TYR A 130 -12.00 3.14 17.75
CA TYR A 130 -12.96 4.11 18.28
C TYR A 130 -13.63 3.62 19.56
N LEU A 131 -13.93 2.33 19.65
CA LEU A 131 -14.51 1.72 20.85
C LEU A 131 -13.55 1.67 22.05
N THR A 132 -12.24 1.84 21.84
CA THR A 132 -11.25 1.95 22.93
C THR A 132 -11.10 3.38 23.48
N LEU A 133 -11.72 4.38 22.84
CA LEU A 133 -11.64 5.77 23.27
C LEU A 133 -12.67 6.07 24.36
N PRO A 134 -12.35 6.96 25.32
CA PRO A 134 -13.18 7.15 26.52
C PRO A 134 -14.52 7.84 26.24
N ASN A 135 -14.64 8.60 25.14
CA ASN A 135 -15.85 9.36 24.82
C ASN A 135 -15.91 9.73 23.33
N PHE A 136 -17.10 10.15 22.90
CA PHE A 136 -17.38 10.53 21.51
C PHE A 136 -16.56 11.74 21.02
N ARG A 137 -16.19 12.66 21.93
CA ARG A 137 -15.34 13.82 21.57
C ARG A 137 -13.93 13.36 21.17
N ALA A 138 -13.37 12.39 21.89
CA ALA A 138 -12.09 11.78 21.56
C ALA A 138 -12.15 11.05 20.21
N VAL A 139 -13.26 10.36 19.89
CA VAL A 139 -13.48 9.74 18.58
C VAL A 139 -13.45 10.79 17.45
N LYS A 140 -14.17 11.91 17.61
CA LYS A 140 -14.14 13.01 16.62
C LYS A 140 -12.73 13.58 16.41
N GLN A 141 -11.98 13.79 17.50
CA GLN A 141 -10.60 14.26 17.42
C GLN A 141 -9.69 13.25 16.73
N ALA A 142 -9.83 11.96 17.03
CA ALA A 142 -9.06 10.90 16.37
C ALA A 142 -9.34 10.83 14.86
N ILE A 143 -10.59 10.97 14.44
CA ILE A 143 -10.98 11.04 13.03
C ILE A 143 -10.32 12.25 12.35
N LEU A 144 -10.42 13.44 12.94
CA LEU A 144 -9.83 14.65 12.38
C LEU A 144 -8.30 14.55 12.25
N LEU A 145 -7.64 14.02 13.28
CA LEU A 145 -6.19 13.79 13.28
C LEU A 145 -5.80 12.76 12.20
N SER A 146 -6.56 11.66 12.08
CA SER A 146 -6.34 10.63 11.06
C SER A 146 -6.48 11.18 9.64
N LEU A 147 -7.53 11.96 9.37
CA LEU A 147 -7.73 12.59 8.06
C LEU A 147 -6.63 13.59 7.73
N THR A 148 -6.24 14.42 8.70
CA THR A 148 -5.15 15.40 8.53
C THR A 148 -3.81 14.70 8.28
N GLY A 149 -3.48 13.68 9.09
CA GLY A 149 -2.27 12.88 8.94
C GLY A 149 -2.23 12.14 7.59
N PHE A 150 -3.35 11.58 7.15
CA PHE A 150 -3.47 10.94 5.84
C PHE A 150 -3.17 11.93 4.71
N MET A 151 -3.72 13.16 4.76
CA MET A 151 -3.46 14.18 3.75
C MET A 151 -1.98 14.59 3.72
N ILE A 152 -1.34 14.75 4.88
CA ILE A 152 0.10 15.08 4.97
C ILE A 152 0.94 13.98 4.33
N VAL A 153 0.72 12.72 4.72
CA VAL A 153 1.47 11.57 4.17
C VAL A 153 1.22 11.43 2.67
N LEU A 154 -0.01 11.63 2.20
CA LEU A 154 -0.35 11.60 0.78
C LEU A 154 0.43 12.67 -0.01
N LEU A 155 0.47 13.91 0.49
CA LEU A 155 1.25 15.00 -0.12
C LEU A 155 2.75 14.69 -0.14
N MET A 156 3.28 14.11 0.94
CA MET A 156 4.68 13.65 0.98
C MET A 156 4.95 12.56 -0.07
N CYS A 157 4.07 11.57 -0.22
CA CYS A 157 4.19 10.53 -1.25
C CYS A 157 4.17 11.12 -2.67
N VAL A 158 3.25 12.04 -2.96
CA VAL A 158 3.19 12.75 -4.24
C VAL A 158 4.49 13.51 -4.50
N TYR A 159 5.01 14.21 -3.49
CA TYR A 159 6.26 14.95 -3.61
C TYR A 159 7.48 14.04 -3.86
N ILE A 160 7.59 12.91 -3.15
CA ILE A 160 8.64 11.91 -3.42
C ILE A 160 8.51 11.37 -4.85
N GLY A 161 7.30 11.18 -5.37
CA GLY A 161 7.08 10.81 -6.77
C GLY A 161 7.58 11.89 -7.76
N MET A 162 7.34 13.17 -7.46
CA MET A 162 7.86 14.29 -8.27
C MET A 162 9.39 14.36 -8.23
N LEU A 163 9.99 14.12 -7.07
CA LEU A 163 11.44 14.05 -6.91
C LEU A 163 12.05 12.91 -7.73
N ALA A 164 11.47 11.71 -7.63
CA ALA A 164 11.94 10.55 -8.39
C ALA A 164 11.83 10.79 -9.90
N PHE A 165 10.75 11.41 -10.38
CA PHE A 165 10.65 11.81 -11.78
C PHE A 165 11.70 12.86 -12.15
N ALA A 166 11.85 13.93 -11.35
CA ALA A 166 12.81 15.00 -11.60
C ALA A 166 14.27 14.52 -11.61
N GLU A 167 14.57 13.40 -10.96
CA GLU A 167 15.88 12.74 -10.98
C GLU A 167 16.08 11.85 -12.21
N PHE A 168 15.01 11.17 -12.68
CA PHE A 168 15.08 10.19 -13.78
C PHE A 168 14.50 10.69 -15.11
N TYR A 169 14.19 11.98 -15.23
CA TYR A 169 13.50 12.52 -16.41
C TYR A 169 14.23 12.30 -17.75
N HIS A 170 15.58 12.29 -17.74
CA HIS A 170 16.41 12.00 -18.91
C HIS A 170 16.80 10.51 -19.06
N CYS A 171 16.64 9.72 -18.01
CA CYS A 171 17.06 8.32 -18.00
C CYS A 171 16.08 7.48 -17.19
N ASP A 172 15.07 6.95 -17.87
CA ASP A 172 14.03 6.15 -17.25
C ASP A 172 14.57 4.79 -16.76
N PRO A 173 14.54 4.51 -15.44
CA PRO A 173 15.08 3.27 -14.90
C PRO A 173 14.29 2.04 -15.32
N ILE A 174 13.04 2.18 -15.75
CA ILE A 174 12.22 1.04 -16.20
C ILE A 174 12.61 0.61 -17.61
N THR A 175 12.67 1.57 -18.55
CA THR A 175 13.00 1.30 -19.96
C THR A 175 14.43 0.77 -20.12
N THR A 176 15.35 1.24 -19.29
CA THR A 176 16.75 0.77 -19.24
C THR A 176 16.94 -0.58 -18.54
N GLY A 177 15.88 -1.16 -17.96
CA GLY A 177 15.93 -2.41 -17.22
C GLY A 177 16.59 -2.33 -15.83
N LEU A 178 16.95 -1.13 -15.37
CA LEU A 178 17.52 -0.92 -14.03
C LEU A 178 16.49 -1.20 -12.92
N ALA A 179 15.22 -0.85 -13.16
CA ALA A 179 14.06 -1.22 -12.36
C ALA A 179 13.20 -2.22 -13.13
N ARG A 180 13.03 -3.43 -12.58
CA ARG A 180 12.21 -4.49 -13.21
C ARG A 180 10.71 -4.20 -13.09
N ALA A 181 10.31 -3.44 -12.07
CA ALA A 181 8.93 -3.11 -11.79
C ALA A 181 8.79 -1.65 -11.34
N LYS A 182 7.60 -1.07 -11.58
CA LYS A 182 7.27 0.31 -11.17
C LYS A 182 7.46 0.56 -9.68
N ASP A 183 7.19 -0.44 -8.85
CA ASP A 183 7.31 -0.35 -7.39
C ASP A 183 8.77 -0.24 -6.90
N GLN A 184 9.76 -0.52 -7.77
CA GLN A 184 11.19 -0.43 -7.44
C GLN A 184 11.78 0.97 -7.70
N VAL A 185 11.08 1.85 -8.43
CA VAL A 185 11.60 3.16 -8.82
C VAL A 185 11.90 4.04 -7.60
N ILE A 186 11.01 4.09 -6.61
CA ILE A 186 11.23 4.91 -5.41
C ILE A 186 12.37 4.38 -4.53
N PRO A 187 12.46 3.07 -4.21
CA PRO A 187 13.64 2.52 -3.54
C PRO A 187 14.95 2.82 -4.27
N LEU A 188 14.95 2.73 -5.60
CA LEU A 188 16.11 3.00 -6.44
C LEU A 188 16.48 4.48 -6.44
N TYR A 189 15.49 5.38 -6.49
CA TYR A 189 15.69 6.82 -6.29
C TYR A 189 16.38 7.12 -4.96
N VAL A 190 15.87 6.57 -3.86
CA VAL A 190 16.43 6.78 -2.52
C VAL A 190 17.87 6.25 -2.46
N MET A 191 18.14 5.09 -3.05
CA MET A 191 19.51 4.56 -3.16
C MET A 191 20.43 5.50 -3.94
N LYS A 192 19.98 6.07 -5.05
CA LYS A 192 20.77 7.02 -5.85
C LYS A 192 21.07 8.31 -5.07
N SER A 193 20.05 8.85 -4.42
CA SER A 193 20.16 10.11 -3.68
C SER A 193 20.99 9.92 -2.40
N VAL A 194 20.55 9.10 -1.44
CA VAL A 194 21.16 9.04 -0.08
C VAL A 194 22.09 7.85 0.13
N GLY A 195 22.37 7.04 -0.89
CA GLY A 195 23.15 5.79 -0.77
C GLY A 195 24.58 5.95 -0.27
N THR A 196 25.18 7.13 -0.43
CA THR A 196 26.54 7.43 0.05
C THR A 196 26.60 7.68 1.55
N PHE A 197 25.46 7.97 2.20
CA PHE A 197 25.41 8.27 3.63
C PHE A 197 25.05 7.02 4.44
N PRO A 198 25.97 6.51 5.29
CA PRO A 198 25.71 5.33 6.08
C PRO A 198 24.51 5.56 7.03
N GLY A 199 23.59 4.60 7.08
CA GLY A 199 22.41 4.62 7.95
C GLY A 199 21.17 5.33 7.38
N LEU A 200 21.31 6.30 6.47
CA LEU A 200 20.17 7.08 5.97
C LEU A 200 19.26 6.29 5.02
N VAL A 201 19.83 5.42 4.21
CA VAL A 201 19.04 4.43 3.45
C VAL A 201 18.30 3.49 4.40
N GLY A 202 18.96 3.07 5.49
CA GLY A 202 18.36 2.23 6.52
C GLY A 202 17.17 2.89 7.20
N LEU A 203 17.23 4.21 7.43
CA LEU A 203 16.11 4.99 7.97
C LEU A 203 14.90 4.99 7.03
N PHE A 204 15.10 5.15 5.72
CA PHE A 204 14.02 5.01 4.73
C PHE A 204 13.42 3.62 4.73
N VAL A 205 14.26 2.58 4.68
CA VAL A 205 13.81 1.18 4.75
C VAL A 205 12.99 0.94 6.03
N ALA A 206 13.47 1.43 7.17
CA ALA A 206 12.75 1.34 8.45
C ALA A 206 11.39 2.04 8.41
N GLY A 207 11.27 3.19 7.73
CA GLY A 207 10.00 3.88 7.52
C GLY A 207 9.01 3.07 6.67
N VAL A 208 9.47 2.48 5.56
CA VAL A 208 8.64 1.62 4.70
C VAL A 208 8.17 0.37 5.45
N PHE A 209 9.05 -0.28 6.21
CA PHE A 209 8.68 -1.40 7.09
C PHE A 209 7.71 -0.97 8.18
N SER A 210 7.91 0.20 8.79
CA SER A 210 7.02 0.74 9.82
C SER A 210 5.58 0.90 9.30
N ALA A 211 5.42 1.46 8.11
CA ALA A 211 4.10 1.62 7.46
C ALA A 211 3.41 0.27 7.20
N ALA A 212 4.17 -0.68 6.66
CA ALA A 212 3.70 -2.01 6.33
C ALA A 212 3.33 -2.84 7.56
N LEU A 213 4.20 -2.87 8.56
CA LEU A 213 4.03 -3.65 9.79
C LEU A 213 2.84 -3.12 10.59
N SER A 214 2.69 -1.79 10.72
CA SER A 214 1.52 -1.15 11.37
C SER A 214 0.20 -1.60 10.73
N SER A 215 0.16 -1.63 9.40
CA SER A 215 -1.02 -2.07 8.64
C SER A 215 -1.32 -3.55 8.85
N LEU A 216 -0.29 -4.39 8.80
CA LEU A 216 -0.42 -5.84 8.99
C LEU A 216 -0.87 -6.19 10.41
N SER A 217 -0.25 -5.61 11.45
CA SER A 217 -0.61 -5.85 12.84
C SER A 217 -2.03 -5.38 13.15
N THR A 218 -2.44 -4.24 12.61
CA THR A 218 -3.83 -3.75 12.73
C THR A 218 -4.81 -4.74 12.12
N ALA A 219 -4.54 -5.22 10.91
CA ALA A 219 -5.39 -6.17 10.23
C ALA A 219 -5.48 -7.48 11.04
N LEU A 220 -4.36 -8.09 11.41
CA LEU A 220 -4.32 -9.35 12.18
C LEU A 220 -5.05 -9.22 13.53
N ASN A 221 -4.83 -8.11 14.25
CA ASN A 221 -5.52 -7.85 15.52
C ASN A 221 -7.04 -7.76 15.32
N SER A 222 -7.51 -7.03 14.31
CA SER A 222 -8.94 -6.90 14.07
C SER A 222 -9.59 -8.18 13.56
N LEU A 223 -8.88 -9.00 12.77
CA LEU A 223 -9.36 -10.33 12.41
C LEU A 223 -9.52 -11.24 13.62
N SER A 224 -8.57 -11.20 14.55
CA SER A 224 -8.67 -11.96 15.79
C SER A 224 -9.90 -11.56 16.59
N GLY A 225 -10.20 -10.25 16.64
CA GLY A 225 -11.45 -9.75 17.22
C GLY A 225 -12.69 -10.28 16.51
N VAL A 226 -12.76 -10.16 15.18
CA VAL A 226 -13.90 -10.65 14.38
C VAL A 226 -14.13 -12.15 14.56
N ILE A 227 -13.06 -12.96 14.49
CA ILE A 227 -13.19 -14.41 14.63
C ILE A 227 -13.67 -14.77 16.04
N LEU A 228 -13.18 -14.07 17.06
CA LEU A 228 -13.66 -14.26 18.42
C LEU A 228 -15.15 -13.90 18.55
N THR A 229 -15.54 -12.67 18.20
CA THR A 229 -16.89 -12.14 18.48
C THR A 229 -17.96 -12.68 17.54
N ASP A 230 -17.61 -12.99 16.30
CA ASP A 230 -18.61 -13.30 15.27
C ASP A 230 -18.66 -14.80 14.96
N PHE A 231 -17.59 -15.56 15.22
CA PHE A 231 -17.49 -16.97 14.86
C PHE A 231 -17.27 -17.92 16.04
N ILE A 232 -16.88 -17.43 17.20
CA ILE A 232 -16.63 -18.29 18.37
C ILE A 232 -17.65 -18.03 19.47
N GLU A 233 -17.77 -16.77 19.93
CA GLU A 233 -18.69 -16.40 21.01
C GLU A 233 -20.17 -16.71 20.71
N PRO A 234 -20.71 -16.50 19.50
CA PRO A 234 -22.13 -16.77 19.22
C PRO A 234 -22.51 -18.24 19.29
N PHE A 235 -21.54 -19.15 19.13
CA PHE A 235 -21.75 -20.60 19.16
C PHE A 235 -21.39 -21.21 20.52
N ARG A 236 -21.18 -20.39 21.55
CA ARG A 236 -20.79 -20.82 22.89
C ARG A 236 -21.87 -20.49 23.90
N GLU A 237 -22.26 -21.49 24.69
CA GLU A 237 -23.23 -21.31 25.78
C GLU A 237 -22.65 -20.56 26.99
N LYS A 238 -21.32 -20.62 27.19
CA LYS A 238 -20.63 -19.98 28.30
C LYS A 238 -19.55 -19.02 27.79
N PRO A 239 -19.42 -17.83 28.39
CA PRO A 239 -18.37 -16.88 28.02
C PRO A 239 -17.00 -17.51 28.24
N LEU A 240 -16.07 -17.16 27.35
CA LEU A 240 -14.68 -17.62 27.47
C LEU A 240 -14.01 -16.97 28.68
N THR A 241 -13.17 -17.73 29.35
CA THR A 241 -12.27 -17.16 30.37
C THR A 241 -11.23 -16.26 29.71
N GLU A 242 -10.69 -15.28 30.44
CA GLU A 242 -9.66 -14.38 29.90
C GLU A 242 -8.47 -15.12 29.26
N ARG A 243 -8.05 -16.24 29.86
CA ARG A 243 -6.98 -17.08 29.32
C ARG A 243 -7.37 -17.74 27.99
N GLN A 244 -8.59 -18.24 27.87
CA GLN A 244 -9.09 -18.85 26.64
C GLN A 244 -9.24 -17.79 25.55
N THR A 245 -9.80 -16.62 25.88
CA THR A 245 -9.90 -15.49 24.96
C THR A 245 -8.52 -15.08 24.45
N ALA A 246 -7.55 -14.92 25.34
CA ALA A 246 -6.18 -14.59 24.96
C ALA A 246 -5.55 -15.67 24.06
N PHE A 247 -5.78 -16.96 24.35
CA PHE A 247 -5.27 -18.06 23.53
C PHE A 247 -5.88 -18.06 22.13
N VAL A 248 -7.19 -17.85 22.03
CA VAL A 248 -7.92 -17.74 20.75
C VAL A 248 -7.39 -16.56 19.93
N LEU A 249 -7.35 -15.37 20.52
CA LEU A 249 -6.87 -14.16 19.82
C LEU A 249 -5.45 -14.35 19.28
N ARG A 250 -4.54 -14.86 20.13
CA ARG A 250 -3.15 -15.15 19.75
C ARG A 250 -3.06 -16.21 18.67
N GLY A 251 -3.80 -17.30 18.81
CA GLY A 251 -3.85 -18.39 17.84
C GLY A 251 -4.29 -17.91 16.46
N VAL A 252 -5.34 -17.07 16.42
CA VAL A 252 -5.82 -16.48 15.16
C VAL A 252 -4.77 -15.57 14.52
N VAL A 253 -4.11 -14.70 15.29
CA VAL A 253 -3.03 -13.85 14.79
C VAL A 253 -1.90 -14.68 14.17
N VAL A 254 -1.48 -15.76 14.85
CA VAL A 254 -0.42 -16.65 14.36
C VAL A 254 -0.85 -17.36 13.09
N VAL A 255 -2.02 -18.02 13.08
CA VAL A 255 -2.52 -18.77 11.93
C VAL A 255 -2.67 -17.88 10.71
N PHE A 256 -3.38 -16.75 10.84
CA PHE A 256 -3.59 -15.87 9.70
C PHE A 256 -2.34 -15.10 9.30
N GLY A 257 -1.44 -14.77 10.22
CA GLY A 257 -0.14 -14.19 9.89
C GLY A 257 0.73 -15.14 9.06
N LEU A 258 0.76 -16.43 9.43
CA LEU A 258 1.46 -17.47 8.66
C LEU A 258 0.81 -17.69 7.29
N LEU A 259 -0.52 -17.65 7.20
CA LEU A 259 -1.24 -17.73 5.91
C LEU A 259 -0.92 -16.51 5.02
N SER A 260 -0.92 -15.29 5.57
CA SER A 260 -0.52 -14.09 4.82
C SER A 260 0.91 -14.23 4.31
N MET A 261 1.85 -14.67 5.16
CA MET A 261 3.25 -14.91 4.79
C MET A 261 3.37 -15.96 3.66
N ALA A 262 2.65 -17.09 3.77
CA ALA A 262 2.66 -18.16 2.77
C ALA A 262 2.09 -17.72 1.40
N SER A 263 1.22 -16.70 1.39
CA SER A 263 0.61 -16.17 0.16
C SER A 263 1.48 -15.13 -0.59
N VAL A 264 2.60 -14.67 -0.01
CA VAL A 264 3.49 -13.68 -0.65
C VAL A 264 4.07 -14.12 -2.01
N PRO A 265 4.53 -15.38 -2.21
CA PRO A 265 5.04 -15.82 -3.52
C PRO A 265 3.99 -15.79 -4.64
N ILE A 266 2.71 -15.86 -4.29
CA ILE A 266 1.61 -15.69 -5.26
C ILE A 266 1.57 -14.24 -5.71
N VAL A 267 1.66 -13.31 -4.74
CA VAL A 267 1.66 -11.86 -4.99
C VAL A 267 2.86 -11.40 -5.81
N GLU A 268 4.03 -12.00 -5.60
CA GLU A 268 5.25 -11.70 -6.39
C GLU A 268 5.07 -11.94 -7.89
N LYS A 269 4.21 -12.88 -8.27
CA LYS A 269 3.89 -13.18 -9.68
C LYS A 269 2.80 -12.28 -10.26
N LEU A 270 2.11 -11.51 -9.43
CA LEU A 270 1.08 -10.58 -9.85
C LEU A 270 1.76 -9.25 -10.21
N GLY A 271 1.48 -8.70 -11.40
CA GLY A 271 2.10 -7.47 -11.90
C GLY A 271 1.71 -6.23 -11.09
N LEU A 272 0.69 -5.48 -11.52
CA LEU A 272 0.20 -4.29 -10.79
C LEU A 272 -0.59 -4.69 -9.52
N VAL A 273 0.13 -5.22 -8.53
CA VAL A 273 -0.37 -5.80 -7.28
C VAL A 273 -1.34 -4.89 -6.53
N MET A 274 -0.99 -3.61 -6.37
CA MET A 274 -1.80 -2.65 -5.62
C MET A 274 -3.15 -2.36 -6.31
N GLN A 275 -3.15 -2.25 -7.64
CA GLN A 275 -4.37 -2.03 -8.41
C GLN A 275 -5.28 -3.26 -8.36
N LEU A 276 -4.71 -4.46 -8.54
CA LEU A 276 -5.47 -5.71 -8.46
C LEU A 276 -6.15 -5.86 -7.10
N SER A 277 -5.40 -5.68 -6.01
CA SER A 277 -5.97 -5.82 -4.66
C SER A 277 -7.06 -4.81 -4.34
N SER A 278 -6.89 -3.55 -4.75
CA SER A 278 -7.89 -2.50 -4.54
C SER A 278 -9.18 -2.78 -5.32
N THR A 279 -9.07 -3.28 -6.55
CA THR A 279 -10.26 -3.64 -7.35
C THR A 279 -10.99 -4.87 -6.82
N VAL A 280 -10.27 -5.90 -6.36
CA VAL A 280 -10.89 -7.09 -5.75
C VAL A 280 -11.51 -6.75 -4.39
N ALA A 281 -10.86 -5.88 -3.61
CA ALA A 281 -11.42 -5.37 -2.36
C ALA A 281 -12.78 -4.71 -2.56
N ALA A 282 -12.98 -4.00 -3.67
CA ALA A 282 -14.23 -3.30 -3.97
C ALA A 282 -15.46 -4.24 -4.03
N ILE A 283 -15.27 -5.51 -4.43
CA ILE A 283 -16.33 -6.53 -4.50
C ILE A 283 -17.04 -6.70 -3.16
N THR A 284 -16.31 -6.63 -2.06
CA THR A 284 -16.87 -6.78 -0.71
C THR A 284 -17.12 -5.43 -0.03
N CYS A 285 -16.23 -4.46 -0.25
CA CYS A 285 -16.27 -3.18 0.45
C CYS A 285 -17.51 -2.35 0.07
N GLY A 286 -17.90 -2.34 -1.21
CA GLY A 286 -19.08 -1.59 -1.69
C GLY A 286 -20.40 -2.14 -1.13
N PRO A 287 -20.71 -3.43 -1.32
CA PRO A 287 -21.92 -4.04 -0.76
C PRO A 287 -22.02 -3.93 0.76
N LEU A 288 -20.91 -4.06 1.50
CA LEU A 288 -20.89 -3.85 2.95
C LEU A 288 -21.25 -2.41 3.33
N LEU A 289 -20.70 -1.42 2.63
CA LEU A 289 -21.06 -0.02 2.85
C LEU A 289 -22.55 0.24 2.61
N GLY A 290 -23.10 -0.34 1.54
CA GLY A 290 -24.54 -0.32 1.27
C GLY A 290 -25.35 -0.96 2.40
N ALA A 291 -24.92 -2.14 2.87
CA ALA A 291 -25.62 -2.87 3.92
C ALA A 291 -25.74 -2.09 5.23
N PHE A 292 -24.62 -1.52 5.69
CA PHE A 292 -24.59 -0.68 6.89
C PHE A 292 -25.43 0.58 6.71
N SER A 293 -25.38 1.20 5.53
CA SER A 293 -26.17 2.40 5.24
C SER A 293 -27.68 2.13 5.29
N VAL A 294 -28.12 1.01 4.71
CA VAL A 294 -29.52 0.56 4.79
C VAL A 294 -29.91 0.26 6.24
N GLY A 295 -29.07 -0.47 6.98
CA GLY A 295 -29.34 -0.80 8.38
C GLY A 295 -29.45 0.43 9.29
N MET A 296 -28.70 1.50 9.02
CA MET A 296 -28.75 2.75 9.79
C MET A 296 -29.88 3.69 9.37
N LEU A 297 -30.14 3.82 8.07
CA LEU A 297 -31.02 4.88 7.53
C LEU A 297 -32.42 4.37 7.16
N LEU A 298 -32.57 3.08 6.89
CA LEU A 298 -33.80 2.48 6.37
C LEU A 298 -34.27 1.33 7.29
N PRO A 299 -34.76 1.64 8.51
CA PRO A 299 -35.11 0.62 9.51
C PRO A 299 -36.30 -0.26 9.11
N PHE A 300 -37.04 0.12 8.07
CA PHE A 300 -38.17 -0.64 7.52
C PHE A 300 -37.75 -1.76 6.56
N VAL A 301 -36.47 -1.84 6.18
CA VAL A 301 -35.97 -2.88 5.27
C VAL A 301 -35.73 -4.18 6.04
N LYS A 302 -36.33 -5.28 5.54
CA LYS A 302 -36.19 -6.61 6.14
C LYS A 302 -34.84 -7.25 5.81
N THR A 303 -34.38 -8.15 6.68
CA THR A 303 -33.13 -8.91 6.53
C THR A 303 -33.06 -9.67 5.20
N GLU A 304 -34.15 -10.28 4.76
CA GLU A 304 -34.19 -11.01 3.48
C GLU A 304 -33.90 -10.11 2.27
N SER A 305 -34.52 -8.93 2.25
CA SER A 305 -34.29 -7.92 1.20
C SER A 305 -32.85 -7.39 1.24
N LEU A 306 -32.30 -7.19 2.44
CA LEU A 306 -30.92 -6.77 2.64
C LEU A 306 -29.92 -7.81 2.11
N LEU A 307 -30.10 -9.08 2.47
CA LEU A 307 -29.24 -10.18 2.00
C LEU A 307 -29.30 -10.36 0.49
N THR A 308 -30.50 -10.23 -0.10
CA THR A 308 -30.68 -10.27 -1.55
C THR A 308 -29.95 -9.10 -2.22
N GLY A 309 -30.09 -7.88 -1.68
CA GLY A 309 -29.40 -6.69 -2.18
C GLY A 309 -27.87 -6.82 -2.12
N ILE A 310 -27.32 -7.31 -1.00
CA ILE A 310 -25.87 -7.55 -0.85
C ILE A 310 -25.39 -8.59 -1.86
N SER A 311 -26.13 -9.67 -2.06
CA SER A 311 -25.77 -10.75 -2.99
C SER A 311 -25.78 -10.28 -4.44
N CYS A 312 -26.82 -9.54 -4.85
CA CYS A 312 -26.91 -8.94 -6.17
C CYS A 312 -25.78 -7.92 -6.40
N ALA A 313 -25.54 -7.01 -5.44
CA ALA A 313 -24.49 -6.00 -5.55
C ALA A 313 -23.08 -6.62 -5.61
N SER A 314 -22.81 -7.65 -4.81
CA SER A 314 -21.53 -8.36 -4.82
C SER A 314 -21.31 -9.06 -6.15
N THR A 315 -22.33 -9.73 -6.69
CA THR A 315 -22.25 -10.44 -7.98
C THR A 315 -22.03 -9.47 -9.13
N PHE A 316 -22.76 -8.36 -9.15
CA PHE A 316 -22.63 -7.33 -10.17
C PHE A 316 -21.25 -6.66 -10.14
N THR A 317 -20.77 -6.33 -8.93
CA THR A 317 -19.43 -5.74 -8.76
C THR A 317 -18.34 -6.73 -9.14
N ALA A 318 -18.48 -8.01 -8.76
CA ALA A 318 -17.56 -9.07 -9.16
C ALA A 318 -17.50 -9.22 -10.69
N TYR A 319 -18.64 -9.19 -11.38
CA TYR A 319 -18.69 -9.20 -12.84
C TYR A 319 -17.90 -8.04 -13.45
N ILE A 320 -18.12 -6.80 -12.98
CA ILE A 320 -17.39 -5.62 -13.47
C ILE A 320 -15.89 -5.78 -13.23
N VAL A 321 -15.47 -6.16 -12.02
CA VAL A 321 -14.06 -6.30 -11.66
C VAL A 321 -13.39 -7.39 -12.49
N VAL A 322 -14.00 -8.56 -12.64
CA VAL A 322 -13.44 -9.66 -13.44
C VAL A 322 -13.33 -9.25 -14.91
N ARG A 323 -14.35 -8.62 -15.48
CA ARG A 323 -14.31 -8.13 -16.87
C ARG A 323 -13.23 -7.08 -17.08
N ALA A 324 -13.08 -6.15 -16.14
CA ALA A 324 -12.03 -5.14 -16.18
C ALA A 324 -10.62 -5.77 -16.09
N GLN A 325 -10.43 -6.77 -15.21
CA GLN A 325 -9.15 -7.47 -15.09
C GLN A 325 -8.81 -8.27 -16.36
N ILE A 326 -9.80 -8.93 -16.97
CA ILE A 326 -9.62 -9.61 -18.26
C ILE A 326 -9.24 -8.60 -19.34
N ALA A 327 -9.93 -7.46 -19.43
CA ALA A 327 -9.65 -6.42 -20.43
C ALA A 327 -8.26 -5.78 -20.25
N ILE A 328 -7.79 -5.61 -19.02
CA ILE A 328 -6.42 -5.15 -18.72
C ILE A 328 -5.40 -6.22 -19.14
N PHE A 329 -5.67 -7.49 -18.82
CA PHE A 329 -4.76 -8.59 -19.14
C PHE A 329 -4.64 -8.86 -20.65
N THR A 330 -5.74 -8.72 -21.40
CA THR A 330 -5.77 -8.88 -22.86
C THR A 330 -5.32 -7.64 -23.62
N GLY A 331 -4.97 -6.55 -22.93
CA GLY A 331 -4.52 -5.30 -23.54
C GLY A 331 -5.64 -4.46 -24.18
N GLN A 332 -6.91 -4.82 -24.00
CA GLN A 332 -8.07 -4.03 -24.45
C GLN A 332 -8.21 -2.72 -23.68
N MET A 333 -7.76 -2.69 -22.42
CA MET A 333 -7.65 -1.49 -21.60
C MET A 333 -6.19 -1.20 -21.28
N THR A 334 -5.59 -0.28 -22.02
CA THR A 334 -4.26 0.27 -21.72
C THR A 334 -4.39 1.65 -21.10
N SER A 335 -3.66 1.92 -20.02
CA SER A 335 -3.51 3.27 -19.50
C SER A 335 -2.31 3.91 -20.20
N PRO A 336 -2.49 4.91 -21.08
CA PRO A 336 -1.38 5.53 -21.79
C PRO A 336 -0.39 6.11 -20.78
N THR A 337 0.87 5.73 -20.91
CA THR A 337 1.96 6.29 -20.12
C THR A 337 2.50 7.54 -20.79
N LYS A 338 2.80 8.58 -20.00
CA LYS A 338 3.46 9.78 -20.52
C LYS A 338 4.87 9.46 -21.02
N PRO A 339 5.37 10.16 -22.05
CA PRO A 339 6.67 9.88 -22.66
C PRO A 339 7.80 9.98 -21.63
N VAL A 340 8.79 9.11 -21.79
CA VAL A 340 9.99 9.00 -20.96
C VAL A 340 11.21 9.07 -21.88
N SER A 341 12.35 9.56 -21.37
CA SER A 341 13.60 9.66 -22.14
C SER A 341 14.65 8.67 -21.61
N VAL A 342 15.56 8.28 -22.51
CA VAL A 342 16.75 7.47 -22.25
C VAL A 342 18.01 8.11 -22.85
N GLU A 343 17.95 9.39 -23.22
CA GLU A 343 18.97 10.09 -24.01
C GLU A 343 20.26 10.32 -23.22
N ASP A 344 20.17 10.64 -21.91
CA ASP A 344 21.33 10.95 -21.07
C ASP A 344 21.47 9.96 -19.90
N CYS A 345 21.57 8.68 -20.22
CA CYS A 345 21.85 7.66 -19.22
C CYS A 345 23.35 7.51 -18.95
N ASP A 346 23.77 7.72 -17.69
CA ASP A 346 25.16 7.56 -17.24
C ASP A 346 25.64 6.09 -17.12
N TYR A 347 24.88 5.14 -17.67
CA TYR A 347 25.16 3.70 -17.63
C TYR A 347 24.67 3.00 -18.90
N LEU A 348 25.32 1.90 -19.26
CA LEU A 348 25.01 1.11 -20.46
C LEU A 348 23.81 0.17 -20.21
N PHE A 349 22.89 0.10 -21.17
CA PHE A 349 21.70 -0.76 -21.14
C PHE A 349 21.33 -1.21 -22.57
N ASP A 350 20.63 -2.34 -22.68
CA ASP A 350 20.06 -2.80 -23.94
C ASP A 350 18.68 -2.17 -24.17
N LEU A 351 18.43 -1.69 -25.38
CA LEU A 351 17.13 -1.16 -25.79
C LEU A 351 16.16 -2.31 -26.11
N PRO A 352 14.84 -2.14 -25.85
CA PRO A 352 13.83 -3.11 -26.29
C PRO A 352 13.89 -3.35 -27.81
N ASP A 353 13.63 -4.58 -28.29
CA ASP A 353 13.75 -5.01 -29.72
C ASP A 353 13.00 -4.13 -30.75
N ASN A 354 12.07 -3.30 -30.27
CA ASN A 354 11.26 -2.35 -31.01
C ASN A 354 11.87 -0.92 -31.11
N TRP A 355 13.08 -0.71 -30.59
CA TRP A 355 13.89 0.49 -30.77
C TRP A 355 15.01 0.21 -31.77
N ASN A 356 14.99 0.89 -32.91
CA ASN A 356 16.05 0.80 -33.92
C ASN A 356 17.33 1.49 -33.42
N ALA A 357 18.17 0.78 -32.66
CA ALA A 357 19.52 1.22 -32.33
C ALA A 357 20.51 0.05 -32.41
N THR A 358 21.57 0.26 -33.20
CA THR A 358 22.59 -0.71 -33.62
C THR A 358 23.73 -0.86 -32.60
N THR A 359 23.42 -1.14 -31.33
CA THR A 359 24.48 -1.33 -30.32
C THR A 359 24.16 -2.50 -29.41
N MET A 360 24.90 -3.60 -29.58
CA MET A 360 24.96 -4.69 -28.59
C MET A 360 25.78 -4.19 -27.39
N ALA A 361 25.31 -4.35 -26.15
CA ALA A 361 26.15 -4.03 -24.99
C ALA A 361 25.87 -4.92 -23.76
N TYR A 362 26.95 -5.41 -23.15
CA TYR A 362 26.92 -6.15 -21.89
C TYR A 362 26.45 -5.27 -20.71
N VAL A 363 25.60 -5.82 -19.85
CA VAL A 363 25.03 -5.16 -18.66
C VAL A 363 26.11 -4.82 -17.63
N TYR A 364 26.31 -3.53 -17.33
CA TYR A 364 27.09 -3.08 -16.17
C TYR A 364 26.26 -2.16 -15.26
N CYS A 365 25.76 -2.72 -14.16
CA CYS A 365 24.98 -1.98 -13.16
C CYS A 365 25.81 -0.84 -12.52
N PRO A 366 25.29 0.41 -12.43
CA PRO A 366 26.01 1.53 -11.84
C PRO A 366 26.44 1.25 -10.39
N LYS A 367 27.57 1.80 -9.95
CA LYS A 367 28.17 1.50 -8.62
C LYS A 367 27.22 1.76 -7.44
N TRP A 368 26.37 2.77 -7.54
CA TRP A 368 25.37 3.13 -6.52
C TRP A 368 24.13 2.21 -6.54
N ALA A 369 23.87 1.53 -7.66
CA ALA A 369 22.78 0.58 -7.82
C ALA A 369 23.18 -0.86 -7.44
N LYS A 370 24.48 -1.15 -7.30
CA LYS A 370 24.94 -2.44 -6.79
C LYS A 370 24.58 -2.55 -5.31
N PRO A 371 23.93 -3.66 -4.87
CA PRO A 371 23.70 -3.88 -3.45
C PRO A 371 25.03 -3.88 -2.71
N SER A 372 25.05 -3.25 -1.54
CA SER A 372 26.23 -3.06 -0.70
C SER A 372 26.82 -4.41 -0.25
N ARG A 373 27.64 -5.05 -1.09
CA ARG A 373 28.48 -6.18 -0.67
C ARG A 373 29.58 -5.65 0.23
N LYS A 374 29.35 -5.73 1.54
CA LYS A 374 30.38 -5.97 2.58
C LYS A 374 29.69 -6.22 3.93
N ILE A 375 29.42 -7.51 4.21
CA ILE A 375 29.54 -8.06 5.56
C ILE A 375 30.30 -9.37 5.36
N SER A 376 31.62 -9.28 5.45
CA SER A 376 32.52 -10.41 5.68
C SER A 376 32.64 -10.64 7.17
#